data_AF-A0AA48HI87-F1
#
_entry.id   AF-A0AA48HI87-F1
#
_cell.length_a   1.000
_cell.length_b   1.000
_cell.length_c   1.000
_cell.angle_alpha   90.00
_cell.angle_beta   90.00
_cell.angle_gamma   90.00
#
_symmetry.space_group_name_H-M   'P 1'
#
loop_
_entity.id
_entity.type
_entity.pdbx_description
1 polymer ?
#
loop_
_entity_poly.entity_id
_entity_poly.type
_entity_poly.pdbx_seq_one_letter_code
_entity_poly.pdbx_strand_id
1 'polypeptide(L)'
;MTTTKVLPVKLSHHFTLILLSLLVLFSTQSMASPTAAEYGTVLNLSGKQRMLSQKMSKEVMLVALEVDKAANIENLKNTAALFDKTLKGLRSGDADLGLPATSAKRILRQLDKVDAIWADFYPTIQAIVSSGSVTAEQVATIAAKNLPLLKQMNKAVGAYEKDAAKNGLSKDPGLAATLNLSGKQRMLTQKMSKEFLLVAYGHNVEENKLNLLETFTLFDRTLKGLVSGDEVLGLPGTSDATIVAQLKVVEGLWQDFKPQVSAASEAASSGVSSEQVSKIASSNLPLLKEMNKAVGMYEAQAAK
;
A
#
# COMPACT_ATOMS: atom_id res chain seq x y z
N MET A 1 -86.63 -54.25 -39.58
CA MET A 1 -86.78 -53.44 -38.35
C MET A 1 -85.40 -53.11 -37.82
N THR A 2 -85.15 -51.81 -37.79
CA THR A 2 -84.00 -51.04 -37.30
C THR A 2 -83.54 -51.43 -35.89
N THR A 3 -82.23 -51.59 -35.68
CA THR A 3 -81.43 -50.76 -34.75
C THR A 3 -79.94 -51.08 -34.84
N THR A 4 -79.21 -50.19 -35.50
CA THR A 4 -77.74 -50.09 -35.49
C THR A 4 -77.31 -49.49 -34.16
N LYS A 5 -76.40 -50.15 -33.42
CA LYS A 5 -75.78 -49.60 -32.20
C LYS A 5 -74.30 -49.31 -32.49
N VAL A 6 -73.99 -48.02 -32.61
CA VAL A 6 -72.64 -47.48 -32.77
C VAL A 6 -71.98 -47.38 -31.38
N LEU A 7 -70.77 -47.90 -31.24
CA LEU A 7 -69.90 -47.67 -30.07
C LEU A 7 -68.68 -46.84 -30.54
N PRO A 8 -68.20 -45.88 -29.73
CA PRO A 8 -67.31 -44.81 -30.20
C PRO A 8 -65.83 -45.21 -30.24
N VAL A 9 -65.15 -44.77 -31.29
CA VAL A 9 -63.68 -44.77 -31.42
C VAL A 9 -63.11 -43.64 -30.57
N LYS A 10 -62.23 -43.98 -29.60
CA LYS A 10 -61.44 -42.99 -28.86
C LYS A 10 -60.17 -42.65 -29.64
N LEU A 11 -60.11 -41.41 -30.13
CA LEU A 11 -58.95 -40.80 -30.75
C LEU A 11 -58.19 -40.00 -29.67
N SER A 12 -56.98 -40.40 -29.29
CA SER A 12 -56.10 -39.56 -28.46
C SER A 12 -55.03 -38.92 -29.35
N HIS A 13 -55.17 -37.63 -29.58
CA HIS A 13 -54.06 -36.76 -29.99
C HIS A 13 -53.09 -36.61 -28.82
N HIS A 14 -51.77 -36.63 -29.05
CA HIS A 14 -50.86 -35.56 -28.62
C HIS A 14 -49.45 -35.72 -29.21
N PHE A 15 -49.12 -34.72 -30.00
CA PHE A 15 -47.80 -34.33 -30.51
C PHE A 15 -46.99 -33.79 -29.32
N THR A 16 -45.86 -34.38 -28.93
CA THR A 16 -44.91 -33.69 -28.02
C THR A 16 -43.47 -34.19 -28.17
N LEU A 17 -42.60 -33.20 -28.37
CA LEU A 17 -41.14 -33.22 -28.43
C LEU A 17 -40.45 -34.10 -27.37
N ILE A 18 -39.35 -34.77 -27.76
CA ILE A 18 -38.21 -34.98 -26.86
C ILE A 18 -36.93 -34.57 -27.61
N LEU A 19 -36.64 -33.27 -27.50
CA LEU A 19 -35.30 -32.70 -27.68
C LEU A 19 -34.48 -33.19 -26.48
N LEU A 20 -33.61 -34.20 -26.68
CA LEU A 20 -32.79 -34.74 -25.61
C LEU A 20 -31.77 -33.68 -25.17
N SER A 21 -32.03 -33.11 -24.00
CA SER A 21 -31.33 -32.04 -23.31
C SER A 21 -29.86 -32.35 -23.04
N LEU A 22 -28.96 -31.60 -23.67
CA LEU A 22 -27.56 -31.47 -23.24
C LEU A 22 -27.51 -30.35 -22.18
N LEU A 23 -27.89 -30.68 -20.94
CA LEU A 23 -27.77 -29.75 -19.82
C LEU A 23 -26.34 -29.84 -19.27
N VAL A 24 -25.42 -29.07 -19.87
CA VAL A 24 -24.09 -28.87 -19.29
C VAL A 24 -24.30 -28.07 -18.01
N LEU A 25 -24.12 -28.73 -16.86
CA LEU A 25 -24.03 -28.10 -15.55
C LEU A 25 -22.77 -27.22 -15.54
N PHE A 26 -22.90 -25.98 -15.99
CA PHE A 26 -21.97 -24.93 -15.63
C PHE A 26 -22.16 -24.66 -14.14
N SER A 27 -21.42 -25.40 -13.32
CA SER A 27 -21.21 -25.06 -11.93
C SER A 27 -20.51 -23.70 -11.94
N THR A 28 -21.24 -22.61 -11.73
CA THR A 28 -20.61 -21.32 -11.45
C THR A 28 -19.85 -21.51 -10.15
N GLN A 29 -18.54 -21.72 -10.24
CA GLN A 29 -17.67 -21.62 -9.08
C GLN A 29 -17.75 -20.17 -8.61
N SER A 30 -18.65 -19.90 -7.67
CA SER A 30 -18.58 -18.67 -6.89
C SER A 30 -17.26 -18.73 -6.15
N MET A 31 -16.29 -17.94 -6.61
CA MET A 31 -15.09 -17.66 -5.83
C MET A 31 -15.56 -17.15 -4.47
N ALA A 32 -15.29 -17.90 -3.41
CA ALA A 32 -15.61 -17.47 -2.06
C ALA A 32 -14.94 -16.11 -1.83
N SER A 33 -15.66 -15.17 -1.19
CA SER A 33 -15.05 -13.92 -0.75
C SER A 33 -13.88 -14.22 0.18
N PRO A 34 -12.81 -13.41 0.18
CA PRO A 34 -11.72 -13.57 1.12
C PRO A 34 -12.20 -13.61 2.56
N THR A 35 -11.54 -14.43 3.38
CA THR A 35 -11.73 -14.50 4.83
C THR A 35 -11.26 -13.22 5.53
N ALA A 36 -11.64 -13.05 6.80
CA ALA A 36 -11.18 -11.93 7.62
C ALA A 36 -9.65 -11.84 7.70
N ALA A 37 -8.98 -12.98 7.88
CA ALA A 37 -7.52 -13.06 7.91
C ALA A 37 -6.89 -12.68 6.56
N GLU A 38 -7.43 -13.17 5.45
CA GLU A 38 -6.94 -12.83 4.12
C GLU A 38 -7.12 -11.34 3.80
N TYR A 39 -8.25 -10.74 4.18
CA TYR A 39 -8.43 -9.29 4.04
C TYR A 39 -7.44 -8.49 4.89
N GLY A 40 -7.12 -8.95 6.10
CA GLY A 40 -6.06 -8.36 6.93
C GLY A 40 -4.71 -8.34 6.19
N THR A 41 -4.32 -9.48 5.61
CA THR A 41 -3.10 -9.59 4.79
C THR A 41 -3.13 -8.67 3.57
N VAL A 42 -4.24 -8.65 2.82
CA VAL A 42 -4.43 -7.78 1.64
C VAL A 42 -4.30 -6.30 2.01
N LEU A 43 -4.93 -5.86 3.09
CA LEU A 43 -4.87 -4.47 3.56
C LEU A 43 -3.46 -4.09 4.02
N ASN A 44 -2.78 -4.95 4.76
CA ASN A 44 -1.39 -4.71 5.17
C ASN A 44 -0.47 -4.60 3.95
N LEU A 45 -0.50 -5.58 3.06
CA LEU A 45 0.42 -5.65 1.92
C LEU A 45 0.14 -4.57 0.87
N SER A 46 -1.12 -4.26 0.57
CA SER A 46 -1.48 -3.10 -0.27
C SER A 46 -1.09 -1.78 0.40
N GLY A 47 -1.24 -1.68 1.72
CA GLY A 47 -0.73 -0.55 2.50
C GLY A 47 0.79 -0.40 2.41
N LYS A 48 1.52 -1.52 2.46
CA LYS A 48 2.99 -1.59 2.37
C LYS A 48 3.50 -1.13 1.01
N GLN A 49 2.77 -1.33 -0.08
CA GLN A 49 3.12 -0.81 -1.41
C GLN A 49 3.33 0.71 -1.40
N ARG A 50 2.53 1.47 -0.63
CA ARG A 50 2.71 2.92 -0.47
C ARG A 50 4.08 3.22 0.10
N MET A 51 4.46 2.54 1.18
CA MET A 51 5.78 2.69 1.80
C MET A 51 6.90 2.28 0.85
N LEU A 52 6.78 1.14 0.16
CA LEU A 52 7.79 0.64 -0.77
C LEU A 52 8.03 1.62 -1.93
N SER A 53 6.99 2.27 -2.46
CA SER A 53 7.15 3.32 -3.48
C SER A 53 8.03 4.48 -3.00
N GLN A 54 7.85 4.92 -1.75
CA GLN A 54 8.65 5.99 -1.15
C GLN A 54 10.06 5.52 -0.81
N LYS A 55 10.19 4.28 -0.32
CA LYS A 55 11.47 3.65 0.01
C LYS A 55 12.37 3.50 -1.21
N MET A 56 11.84 3.07 -2.36
CA MET A 56 12.60 3.00 -3.62
C MET A 56 13.14 4.37 -4.02
N SER A 57 12.30 5.41 -4.00
CA SER A 57 12.77 6.76 -4.33
C SER A 57 13.82 7.27 -3.35
N LYS A 58 13.68 7.00 -2.04
CA LYS A 58 14.72 7.30 -1.04
C LYS A 58 16.03 6.59 -1.37
N GLU A 59 15.98 5.31 -1.70
CA GLU A 59 17.17 4.49 -2.05
C GLU A 59 17.86 5.02 -3.31
N VAL A 60 17.09 5.40 -4.35
CA VAL A 60 17.62 6.09 -5.53
C VAL A 60 18.36 7.38 -5.13
N MET A 61 17.79 8.19 -4.24
CA MET A 61 18.43 9.43 -3.81
C MET A 61 19.71 9.19 -2.99
N LEU A 62 19.74 8.14 -2.16
CA LEU A 62 20.96 7.75 -1.44
C LEU A 62 22.07 7.33 -2.40
N VAL A 63 21.73 6.59 -3.46
CA VAL A 63 22.69 6.25 -4.54
C VAL A 63 23.16 7.51 -5.26
N ALA A 64 22.25 8.43 -5.61
CA ALA A 64 22.57 9.68 -6.31
C ALA A 64 23.47 10.63 -5.49
N LEU A 65 23.37 10.57 -4.16
CA LEU A 65 24.20 11.32 -3.21
C LEU A 65 25.45 10.53 -2.76
N GLU A 66 25.74 9.38 -3.38
CA GLU A 66 26.89 8.51 -3.09
C GLU A 66 26.95 8.00 -1.63
N VAL A 67 25.80 7.91 -0.95
CA VAL A 67 25.67 7.41 0.43
C VAL A 67 25.48 5.90 0.42
N ASP A 68 26.44 5.15 0.98
CA ASP A 68 26.41 3.68 1.07
C ASP A 68 25.94 3.02 -0.26
N LYS A 69 26.46 3.54 -1.38
CA LYS A 69 25.95 3.30 -2.73
C LYS A 69 25.68 1.84 -3.03
N ALA A 70 26.65 0.96 -2.79
CA ALA A 70 26.54 -0.47 -3.06
C ALA A 70 25.40 -1.12 -2.25
N ALA A 71 25.27 -0.76 -0.97
CA ALA A 71 24.19 -1.26 -0.12
C ALA A 71 22.82 -0.73 -0.59
N ASN A 72 22.75 0.54 -1.00
CA ASN A 72 21.50 1.13 -1.48
C ASN A 72 21.06 0.62 -2.85
N ILE A 73 21.98 0.21 -3.73
CA ILE A 73 21.66 -0.51 -4.98
C ILE A 73 21.02 -1.87 -4.68
N GLU A 74 21.60 -2.64 -3.75
CA GLU A 74 21.03 -3.95 -3.37
C GLU A 74 19.68 -3.78 -2.64
N ASN A 75 19.57 -2.78 -1.75
CA ASN A 75 18.30 -2.44 -1.12
C ASN A 75 17.24 -2.06 -2.16
N LEU A 76 17.60 -1.23 -3.15
CA LEU A 76 16.68 -0.80 -4.22
C LEU A 76 16.17 -1.99 -5.03
N LYS A 77 17.07 -2.90 -5.43
CA LYS A 77 16.72 -4.14 -6.13
C LYS A 77 15.71 -4.96 -5.34
N ASN A 78 15.97 -5.17 -4.04
CA ASN A 78 15.10 -5.96 -3.17
C ASN A 78 13.75 -5.27 -2.92
N THR A 79 13.73 -3.96 -2.70
CA THR A 79 12.51 -3.18 -2.55
C THR A 79 11.65 -3.23 -3.81
N ALA A 80 12.26 -3.10 -4.99
CA ALA A 80 11.56 -3.12 -6.28
C ALA A 80 11.00 -4.50 -6.61
N ALA A 81 11.76 -5.57 -6.36
CA ALA A 81 11.28 -6.95 -6.52
C ALA A 81 10.10 -7.25 -5.59
N LEU A 82 10.16 -6.80 -4.33
CA LEU A 82 9.05 -6.97 -3.38
C LEU A 82 7.81 -6.17 -3.78
N PHE A 83 7.98 -4.93 -4.26
CA PHE A 83 6.88 -4.11 -4.80
C PHE A 83 6.19 -4.85 -5.95
N ASP A 84 6.97 -5.27 -6.96
CA ASP A 84 6.45 -5.96 -8.15
C ASP A 84 5.74 -7.28 -7.84
N LYS A 85 6.37 -8.16 -7.02
CA LYS A 85 5.76 -9.43 -6.59
C LYS A 85 4.42 -9.19 -5.88
N THR A 86 4.40 -8.24 -4.95
CA THR A 86 3.17 -7.94 -4.19
C THR A 86 2.09 -7.31 -5.06
N LEU A 87 2.45 -6.40 -5.99
CA LEU A 87 1.49 -5.78 -6.91
C LEU A 87 0.80 -6.82 -7.80
N LYS A 88 1.58 -7.78 -8.33
CA LYS A 88 1.05 -8.93 -9.06
C LYS A 88 0.18 -9.80 -8.17
N GLY A 89 0.66 -10.13 -6.95
CA GLY A 89 -0.09 -10.92 -5.98
C GLY A 89 -1.42 -10.30 -5.56
N LEU A 90 -1.51 -8.97 -5.45
CA LEU A 90 -2.77 -8.27 -5.18
C LEU A 90 -3.80 -8.49 -6.30
N ARG A 91 -3.37 -8.73 -7.53
CA ARG A 91 -4.26 -9.00 -8.66
C ARG A 91 -4.61 -10.48 -8.75
N SER A 92 -3.59 -11.32 -8.90
CA SER A 92 -3.74 -12.73 -9.28
C SER A 92 -3.69 -13.70 -8.11
N GLY A 93 -3.50 -13.21 -6.90
CA GLY A 93 -3.14 -14.03 -5.75
C GLY A 93 -1.66 -14.39 -5.76
N ASP A 94 -1.14 -14.71 -4.57
CA ASP A 94 0.22 -15.19 -4.33
C ASP A 94 0.22 -15.99 -3.03
N ALA A 95 0.46 -17.31 -3.12
CA ALA A 95 0.38 -18.21 -1.98
C ALA A 95 1.48 -17.95 -0.94
N ASP A 96 2.69 -17.57 -1.39
CA ASP A 96 3.80 -17.26 -0.48
C ASP A 96 3.51 -16.01 0.36
N LEU A 97 2.77 -15.06 -0.22
CA LEU A 97 2.36 -13.82 0.43
C LEU A 97 1.02 -13.95 1.17
N GLY A 98 0.34 -15.10 1.09
CA GLY A 98 -1.00 -15.28 1.65
C GLY A 98 -2.03 -14.34 1.01
N LEU A 99 -1.85 -13.98 -0.27
CA LEU A 99 -2.74 -13.09 -0.99
C LEU A 99 -3.76 -13.89 -1.81
N PRO A 100 -5.07 -13.73 -1.57
CA PRO A 100 -6.09 -14.27 -2.46
C PRO A 100 -6.15 -13.44 -3.76
N ALA A 101 -6.55 -14.08 -4.86
CA ALA A 101 -6.85 -13.38 -6.09
C ALA A 101 -8.12 -12.50 -5.94
N THR A 102 -8.17 -11.38 -6.65
CA THR A 102 -9.37 -10.51 -6.66
C THR A 102 -10.08 -10.54 -8.00
N SER A 103 -11.40 -10.72 -7.98
CA SER A 103 -12.28 -10.59 -9.16
C SER A 103 -13.04 -9.26 -9.17
N ALA A 104 -12.85 -8.42 -8.16
CA ALA A 104 -13.58 -7.17 -7.99
C ALA A 104 -13.16 -6.15 -9.06
N LYS A 105 -14.03 -5.91 -10.05
CA LYS A 105 -13.77 -5.01 -11.19
C LYS A 105 -13.27 -3.62 -10.79
N ARG A 106 -13.74 -3.07 -9.66
CA ARG A 106 -13.31 -1.75 -9.16
C ARG A 106 -11.84 -1.77 -8.72
N ILE A 107 -11.43 -2.83 -8.03
CA ILE A 107 -10.05 -3.03 -7.58
C ILE A 107 -9.15 -3.26 -8.78
N LEU A 108 -9.52 -4.17 -9.69
CA LEU A 108 -8.75 -4.46 -10.91
C LEU A 108 -8.49 -3.20 -11.74
N ARG A 109 -9.51 -2.38 -12.01
CA ARG A 109 -9.34 -1.09 -12.71
C ARG A 109 -8.44 -0.10 -11.98
N GLN A 110 -8.36 -0.18 -10.65
CA GLN A 110 -7.48 0.67 -9.87
C GLN A 110 -6.04 0.15 -9.89
N LEU A 111 -5.83 -1.17 -9.90
CA LEU A 111 -4.53 -1.80 -10.12
C LEU A 111 -4.02 -1.54 -11.53
N ASP A 112 -4.88 -1.53 -12.57
CA ASP A 112 -4.47 -1.19 -13.94
C ASP A 112 -3.84 0.23 -14.01
N LYS A 113 -4.35 1.17 -13.22
CA LYS A 113 -3.79 2.53 -13.11
C LYS A 113 -2.45 2.55 -12.36
N VAL A 114 -2.25 1.64 -11.41
CA VAL A 114 -0.96 1.48 -10.74
C VAL A 114 0.04 0.89 -11.72
N ASP A 115 -0.33 -0.19 -12.41
CA ASP A 115 0.49 -0.89 -13.41
C ASP A 115 0.95 0.06 -14.52
N ALA A 116 0.06 0.94 -15.00
CA ALA A 116 0.41 1.93 -16.02
C ALA A 116 1.51 2.90 -15.58
N ILE A 117 1.54 3.32 -14.30
CA ILE A 117 2.61 4.17 -13.76
C ILE A 117 3.85 3.33 -13.47
N TRP A 118 3.66 2.11 -12.96
CA TRP A 118 4.73 1.17 -12.66
C TRP A 118 5.52 0.78 -13.91
N ALA A 119 4.87 0.66 -15.07
CA ALA A 119 5.51 0.38 -16.35
C ALA A 119 6.55 1.43 -16.77
N ASP A 120 6.42 2.68 -16.33
CA ASP A 120 7.43 3.74 -16.55
C ASP A 120 8.48 3.76 -15.41
N PHE A 121 8.02 3.55 -14.17
CA PHE A 121 8.86 3.65 -12.98
C PHE A 121 9.86 2.50 -12.89
N TYR A 122 9.42 1.27 -13.13
CA TYR A 122 10.21 0.06 -12.89
C TYR A 122 11.41 -0.10 -13.83
N PRO A 123 11.31 0.14 -15.16
CA PRO A 123 12.49 0.09 -16.03
C PRO A 123 13.58 1.10 -15.63
N THR A 124 13.17 2.27 -15.12
CA THR A 124 14.11 3.28 -14.60
C THR A 124 14.88 2.72 -13.39
N ILE A 125 14.17 2.06 -12.46
CA ILE A 125 14.81 1.39 -11.32
C ILE A 125 15.74 0.25 -11.78
N GLN A 126 15.33 -0.57 -12.74
CA GLN A 126 16.15 -1.65 -13.26
C GLN A 126 17.43 -1.13 -13.93
N ALA A 127 17.34 -0.02 -14.67
CA ALA A 127 18.51 0.63 -15.27
C ALA A 127 19.49 1.10 -14.19
N ILE A 128 19.02 1.77 -13.13
CA ILE A 128 19.85 2.21 -11.99
C ILE A 128 20.52 1.03 -11.30
N VAL A 129 19.77 -0.05 -11.02
CA VAL A 129 20.32 -1.26 -10.40
C VAL A 129 21.40 -1.89 -11.27
N SER A 130 21.22 -1.88 -12.58
CA SER A 130 22.15 -2.49 -13.53
C SER A 130 23.41 -1.64 -13.74
N SER A 131 23.29 -0.31 -13.81
CA SER A 131 24.42 0.60 -13.96
C SER A 131 25.17 0.84 -12.66
N GLY A 132 24.50 0.63 -11.51
CA GLY A 132 25.01 0.99 -10.20
C GLY A 132 25.11 2.51 -9.97
N SER A 133 24.51 3.33 -10.84
CA SER A 133 24.61 4.80 -10.80
C SER A 133 23.27 5.46 -11.14
N VAL A 134 23.11 6.73 -10.77
CA VAL A 134 21.89 7.50 -10.99
C VAL A 134 22.21 8.77 -11.77
N THR A 135 21.51 9.02 -12.87
CA THR A 135 21.60 10.28 -13.63
C THR A 135 20.56 11.30 -13.17
N ALA A 136 20.75 12.57 -13.51
CA ALA A 136 19.79 13.64 -13.18
C ALA A 136 18.41 13.40 -13.82
N GLU A 137 18.37 12.85 -15.04
CA GLU A 137 17.13 12.49 -15.74
C GLU A 137 16.38 11.36 -15.03
N GLN A 138 17.12 10.39 -14.47
CA GLN A 138 16.53 9.32 -13.68
C GLN A 138 15.97 9.88 -12.35
N VAL A 139 16.67 10.81 -11.68
CA VAL A 139 16.12 11.51 -10.51
C VAL A 139 14.82 12.22 -10.86
N ALA A 140 14.80 13.00 -11.94
CA ALA A 140 13.61 13.73 -12.38
C ALA A 140 12.44 12.78 -12.70
N THR A 141 12.72 11.67 -13.38
CA THR A 141 11.71 10.64 -13.70
C THR A 141 11.12 10.02 -12.44
N ILE A 142 11.97 9.60 -11.50
CA ILE A 142 11.54 8.98 -10.24
C ILE A 142 10.75 9.98 -9.39
N ALA A 143 11.21 11.23 -9.25
CA ALA A 143 10.50 12.27 -8.51
C ALA A 143 9.10 12.54 -9.11
N ALA A 144 9.02 12.71 -10.43
CA ALA A 144 7.76 12.99 -11.13
C ALA A 144 6.74 11.85 -11.03
N LYS A 145 7.20 10.60 -11.04
CA LYS A 145 6.31 9.41 -11.03
C LYS A 145 5.97 8.92 -9.62
N ASN A 146 6.79 9.25 -8.60
CA ASN A 146 6.62 8.76 -7.23
C ASN A 146 5.28 9.19 -6.58
N LEU A 147 4.90 10.47 -6.63
CA LEU A 147 3.65 10.95 -6.03
C LEU A 147 2.40 10.42 -6.78
N PRO A 148 2.37 10.37 -8.12
CA PRO A 148 1.31 9.67 -8.85
C PRO A 148 1.17 8.19 -8.45
N LEU A 149 2.27 7.46 -8.32
CA LEU A 149 2.27 6.06 -7.90
C LEU A 149 1.69 5.91 -6.48
N LEU A 150 2.16 6.73 -5.53
CA LEU A 150 1.64 6.78 -4.16
C LEU A 150 0.13 7.06 -4.15
N LYS A 151 -0.33 8.02 -4.97
CA LYS A 151 -1.74 8.40 -5.07
C LYS A 151 -2.61 7.24 -5.59
N GLN A 152 -2.17 6.52 -6.62
CA GLN A 152 -2.92 5.37 -7.12
C GLN A 152 -2.89 4.19 -6.14
N MET A 153 -1.77 3.96 -5.44
CA MET A 153 -1.70 2.97 -4.37
C MET A 153 -2.63 3.30 -3.20
N ASN A 154 -2.71 4.57 -2.79
CA ASN A 154 -3.68 5.03 -1.78
C ASN A 154 -5.12 4.73 -2.22
N LYS A 155 -5.45 4.94 -3.50
CA LYS A 155 -6.78 4.61 -4.03
C LYS A 155 -7.03 3.10 -4.09
N ALA A 156 -6.01 2.29 -4.36
CA ALA A 156 -6.11 0.84 -4.34
C ALA A 156 -6.40 0.32 -2.93
N VAL A 157 -5.67 0.80 -1.91
CA VAL A 157 -5.94 0.50 -0.50
C VAL A 157 -7.38 0.86 -0.14
N GLY A 158 -7.84 2.06 -0.47
CA GLY A 158 -9.22 2.46 -0.20
C GLY A 158 -10.28 1.67 -0.98
N ALA A 159 -9.93 1.04 -2.10
CA ALA A 159 -10.81 0.12 -2.81
C ALA A 159 -10.89 -1.24 -2.07
N TYR A 160 -9.77 -1.74 -1.54
CA TYR A 160 -9.73 -2.92 -0.69
C TYR A 160 -10.45 -2.72 0.65
N GLU A 161 -10.26 -1.57 1.31
CA GLU A 161 -10.98 -1.25 2.56
C GLU A 161 -12.51 -1.30 2.35
N LYS A 162 -12.99 -0.76 1.23
CA LYS A 162 -14.42 -0.79 0.88
C LYS A 162 -14.91 -2.19 0.55
N ASP A 163 -14.08 -3.01 -0.10
CA ASP A 163 -14.42 -4.39 -0.42
C ASP A 163 -14.46 -5.27 0.84
N ALA A 164 -13.48 -5.12 1.73
CA ALA A 164 -13.45 -5.77 3.04
C ALA A 164 -14.69 -5.44 3.89
N ALA A 165 -15.05 -4.15 3.97
CA ALA A 165 -16.23 -3.70 4.70
C ALA A 165 -17.54 -4.25 4.11
N LYS A 166 -17.63 -4.39 2.79
CA LYS A 166 -18.80 -5.01 2.12
C LYS A 166 -18.92 -6.50 2.46
N ASN A 167 -17.80 -7.19 2.68
CA ASN A 167 -17.74 -8.62 2.97
C ASN A 167 -17.67 -8.95 4.47
N GLY A 168 -18.03 -8.01 5.34
CA GLY A 168 -18.28 -8.29 6.77
C GLY A 168 -17.08 -8.12 7.70
N LEU A 169 -15.94 -7.58 7.25
CA LEU A 169 -14.93 -7.10 8.20
C LEU A 169 -15.45 -5.89 8.98
N SER A 170 -15.08 -5.85 10.26
CA SER A 170 -15.55 -4.93 11.29
C SER A 170 -15.75 -3.49 10.78
N LYS A 171 -16.91 -2.94 11.13
CA LYS A 171 -17.32 -1.56 10.84
C LYS A 171 -16.79 -0.56 11.86
N ASP A 172 -15.94 -0.96 12.82
CA ASP A 172 -15.38 0.00 13.78
C ASP A 172 -14.54 1.04 13.05
N PRO A 173 -15.05 2.29 12.91
CA PRO A 173 -14.36 3.31 12.14
C PRO A 173 -13.05 3.73 12.81
N GLY A 174 -12.98 3.66 14.15
CA GLY A 174 -11.80 3.99 14.93
C GLY A 174 -10.67 2.97 14.75
N LEU A 175 -11.01 1.67 14.73
CA LEU A 175 -10.05 0.60 14.46
C LEU A 175 -9.51 0.66 13.02
N ALA A 176 -10.39 0.86 12.04
CA ALA A 176 -10.00 0.99 10.64
C ALA A 176 -9.11 2.24 10.40
N ALA A 177 -9.48 3.37 11.02
CA ALA A 177 -8.65 4.58 10.99
C ALA A 177 -7.28 4.33 11.63
N THR A 178 -7.24 3.66 12.78
CA THR A 178 -6.00 3.32 13.49
C THR A 178 -5.07 2.44 12.65
N LEU A 179 -5.57 1.37 12.02
CA LEU A 179 -4.77 0.51 11.14
C LEU A 179 -4.22 1.28 9.93
N ASN A 180 -5.07 2.08 9.27
CA ASN A 180 -4.64 2.83 8.10
C ASN A 180 -3.62 3.93 8.47
N LEU A 181 -3.86 4.67 9.54
CA LEU A 181 -2.99 5.77 9.98
C LEU A 181 -1.67 5.27 10.57
N SER A 182 -1.68 4.21 11.37
CA SER A 182 -0.44 3.54 11.80
C SER A 182 0.32 2.97 10.61
N GLY A 183 -0.36 2.32 9.67
CA GLY A 183 0.21 1.85 8.41
C GLY A 183 0.76 2.96 7.51
N LYS A 184 0.25 4.19 7.61
CA LYS A 184 0.81 5.37 6.94
C LYS A 184 2.09 5.88 7.62
N GLN A 185 2.25 5.73 8.93
CA GLN A 185 3.46 6.21 9.63
C GLN A 185 4.74 5.62 9.02
N ARG A 186 4.79 4.31 8.77
CA ARG A 186 5.92 3.67 8.06
C ARG A 186 6.20 4.31 6.70
N MET A 187 5.17 4.66 5.94
CA MET A 187 5.33 5.35 4.65
C MET A 187 5.85 6.78 4.83
N LEU A 188 5.33 7.52 5.80
CA LEU A 188 5.71 8.91 6.07
C LEU A 188 7.19 9.02 6.45
N THR A 189 7.74 8.06 7.22
CA THR A 189 9.19 8.04 7.50
C THR A 189 10.02 7.98 6.21
N GLN A 190 9.61 7.16 5.24
CA GLN A 190 10.32 7.03 3.96
C GLN A 190 10.10 8.26 3.07
N LYS A 191 8.88 8.81 3.06
CA LYS A 191 8.52 10.02 2.31
C LYS A 191 9.31 11.23 2.79
N MET A 192 9.42 11.44 4.10
CA MET A 192 10.24 12.51 4.68
C MET A 192 11.71 12.38 4.27
N SER A 193 12.30 11.20 4.38
CA SER A 193 13.69 10.99 3.94
C SER A 193 13.86 11.26 2.44
N LYS A 194 12.93 10.81 1.59
CA LYS A 194 12.97 11.09 0.15
C LYS A 194 12.92 12.60 -0.13
N GLU A 195 11.99 13.33 0.50
CA GLU A 195 11.84 14.78 0.32
C GLU A 195 13.06 15.54 0.80
N PHE A 196 13.58 15.18 1.97
CA PHE A 196 14.83 15.71 2.51
C PHE A 196 16.01 15.49 1.54
N LEU A 197 16.16 14.29 0.98
CA LEU A 197 17.26 13.97 0.08
C LEU A 197 17.11 14.65 -1.29
N LEU A 198 15.88 14.89 -1.76
CA LEU A 198 15.63 15.71 -2.96
C LEU A 198 16.02 17.17 -2.74
N VAL A 199 15.77 17.72 -1.54
CA VAL A 199 16.29 19.05 -1.14
C VAL A 199 17.82 19.04 -1.14
N ALA A 200 18.46 18.03 -0.54
CA ALA A 200 19.91 17.91 -0.49
C ALA A 200 20.56 17.80 -1.87
N TYR A 201 19.89 17.11 -2.80
CA TYR A 201 20.34 16.97 -4.19
C TYR A 201 20.08 18.23 -5.06
N GLY A 202 19.26 19.16 -4.58
CA GLY A 202 18.92 20.38 -5.34
C GLY A 202 17.78 20.22 -6.35
N HIS A 203 16.97 19.15 -6.26
CA HIS A 203 15.85 18.93 -7.18
C HIS A 203 14.54 19.49 -6.60
N ASN A 204 13.91 20.44 -7.32
CA ASN A 204 12.67 21.11 -6.90
C ASN A 204 12.68 21.51 -5.42
N VAL A 205 13.72 22.22 -4.99
CA VAL A 205 14.03 22.47 -3.56
C VAL A 205 12.84 23.01 -2.78
N GLU A 206 12.22 24.09 -3.24
CA GLU A 206 11.14 24.75 -2.50
C GLU A 206 9.87 23.87 -2.42
N GLU A 207 9.54 23.15 -3.49
CA GLU A 207 8.45 22.17 -3.47
C GLU A 207 8.72 21.04 -2.46
N ASN A 208 9.94 20.50 -2.44
CA ASN A 208 10.30 19.43 -1.52
C ASN A 208 10.41 19.90 -0.06
N LYS A 209 10.76 21.17 0.21
CA LYS A 209 10.68 21.75 1.57
C LYS A 209 9.25 21.82 2.07
N LEU A 210 8.31 22.29 1.24
CA LEU A 210 6.89 22.34 1.58
C LEU A 210 6.33 20.93 1.80
N ASN A 211 6.61 20.00 0.89
CA ASN A 211 6.21 18.61 1.03
C ASN A 211 6.79 17.97 2.31
N LEU A 212 8.05 18.26 2.64
CA LEU A 212 8.71 17.76 3.84
C LEU A 212 8.00 18.28 5.10
N LEU A 213 7.68 19.57 5.16
CA LEU A 213 6.97 20.19 6.28
C LEU A 213 5.56 19.59 6.46
N GLU A 214 4.83 19.35 5.37
CA GLU A 214 3.52 18.68 5.39
C GLU A 214 3.65 17.25 5.92
N THR A 215 4.59 16.47 5.39
CA THR A 215 4.81 15.07 5.81
C THR A 215 5.21 14.99 7.27
N PHE A 216 6.11 15.88 7.70
CA PHE A 216 6.56 16.05 9.08
C PHE A 216 5.39 16.32 10.03
N THR A 217 4.58 17.33 9.72
CA THR A 217 3.44 17.74 10.55
C THR A 217 2.43 16.60 10.67
N LEU A 218 2.16 15.90 9.56
CA LEU A 218 1.25 14.77 9.56
C LEU A 218 1.78 13.59 10.37
N PHE A 219 3.09 13.28 10.29
CA PHE A 219 3.72 12.22 11.08
C PHE A 219 3.61 12.53 12.57
N ASP A 220 4.08 13.71 13.00
CA ASP A 220 4.12 14.11 14.41
C ASP A 220 2.72 14.11 15.05
N ARG A 221 1.72 14.66 14.34
CA ARG A 221 0.32 14.67 14.79
C ARG A 221 -0.26 13.27 14.90
N THR A 222 -0.04 12.43 13.88
CA THR A 222 -0.60 11.07 13.88
C THR A 222 0.06 10.19 14.94
N LEU A 223 1.37 10.31 15.17
CA LEU A 223 2.07 9.56 16.23
C LEU A 223 1.50 9.90 17.61
N LYS A 224 1.28 11.18 17.90
CA LYS A 224 0.60 11.62 19.12
C LYS A 224 -0.83 11.08 19.20
N GLY A 225 -1.59 11.20 18.11
CA GLY A 225 -2.96 10.70 18.04
C GLY A 225 -3.08 9.19 18.23
N LEU A 226 -2.09 8.40 17.81
CA LEU A 226 -2.06 6.95 18.07
C LEU A 226 -1.88 6.64 19.56
N VAL A 227 -1.22 7.51 20.32
CA VAL A 227 -1.05 7.34 21.78
C VAL A 227 -2.28 7.86 22.52
N SER A 228 -2.60 9.13 22.36
CA SER A 228 -3.58 9.85 23.21
C SER A 228 -4.95 10.08 22.56
N GLY A 229 -5.12 9.70 21.30
CA GLY A 229 -6.30 10.04 20.50
C GLY A 229 -6.17 11.38 19.77
N ASP A 230 -6.94 11.51 18.69
CA ASP A 230 -7.10 12.73 17.88
C ASP A 230 -8.45 12.66 17.17
N GLU A 231 -9.43 13.42 17.66
CA GLU A 231 -10.82 13.39 17.18
C GLU A 231 -10.92 13.75 15.69
N VAL A 232 -10.14 14.74 15.24
CA VAL A 232 -10.14 15.20 13.84
C VAL A 232 -9.58 14.12 12.90
N LEU A 233 -8.61 13.34 13.38
CA LEU A 233 -8.08 12.19 12.64
C LEU A 233 -8.92 10.91 12.85
N GLY A 234 -9.94 10.95 13.70
CA GLY A 234 -10.73 9.77 14.07
C GLY A 234 -9.93 8.71 14.83
N LEU A 235 -8.86 9.12 15.52
CA LEU A 235 -8.02 8.23 16.31
C LEU A 235 -8.56 8.15 17.74
N PRO A 236 -8.95 6.97 18.23
CA PRO A 236 -9.39 6.81 19.62
C PRO A 236 -8.24 6.82 20.64
N GLY A 237 -6.99 6.75 20.18
CA GLY A 237 -5.83 6.49 21.02
C GLY A 237 -5.76 5.01 21.43
N THR A 238 -4.85 4.69 22.35
CA THR A 238 -4.72 3.31 22.86
C THR A 238 -4.40 3.30 24.35
N SER A 239 -5.07 2.41 25.08
CA SER A 239 -4.78 2.10 26.49
C SER A 239 -4.01 0.79 26.66
N ASP A 240 -3.71 0.07 25.57
CA ASP A 240 -2.92 -1.16 25.62
C ASP A 240 -1.48 -0.82 25.99
N ALA A 241 -1.05 -1.22 27.19
CA ALA A 241 0.26 -0.90 27.73
C ALA A 241 1.43 -1.35 26.83
N THR A 242 1.26 -2.44 26.08
CA THR A 242 2.28 -2.98 25.17
C THR A 242 2.41 -2.10 23.93
N ILE A 243 1.28 -1.68 23.35
CA ILE A 243 1.26 -0.77 22.21
C ILE A 243 1.80 0.61 22.62
N VAL A 244 1.39 1.13 23.79
CA VAL A 244 1.91 2.39 24.34
C VAL A 244 3.42 2.32 24.51
N ALA A 245 3.95 1.24 25.08
CA ALA A 245 5.40 1.06 25.24
C ALA A 245 6.13 1.06 23.89
N GLN A 246 5.59 0.37 22.87
CA GLN A 246 6.19 0.36 21.54
C GLN A 246 6.12 1.74 20.85
N LEU A 247 5.03 2.49 21.01
CA LEU A 247 4.93 3.85 20.49
C LEU A 247 5.91 4.81 21.16
N LYS A 248 6.23 4.63 22.45
CA LYS A 248 7.29 5.39 23.12
C LYS A 248 8.68 5.10 22.54
N VAL A 249 8.95 3.86 22.13
CA VAL A 249 10.20 3.53 21.41
C VAL A 249 10.25 4.28 20.07
N VAL A 250 9.14 4.31 19.33
CA VAL A 250 9.03 5.07 18.07
C VAL A 250 9.22 6.56 18.33
N GLU A 251 8.63 7.11 19.39
CA GLU A 251 8.78 8.51 19.78
C GLU A 251 10.24 8.86 20.12
N GLY A 252 10.95 8.00 20.85
CA GLY A 252 12.38 8.20 21.13
C GLY A 252 13.22 8.31 19.86
N LEU A 253 13.03 7.38 18.92
CA LEU A 253 13.71 7.43 17.61
C LEU A 253 13.27 8.64 16.77
N TRP A 254 12.02 9.07 16.91
CA TRP A 254 11.51 10.27 16.24
C TRP A 254 12.21 11.54 16.75
N GLN A 255 12.51 11.65 18.04
CA GLN A 255 13.23 12.82 18.59
C GLN A 255 14.63 12.99 18.00
N ASP A 256 15.30 11.91 17.59
CA ASP A 256 16.60 11.98 16.92
C ASP A 256 16.48 12.37 15.43
N PHE A 257 15.40 11.92 14.78
CA PHE A 257 15.13 12.16 13.36
C PHE A 257 14.59 13.57 13.12
N LYS A 258 13.73 14.07 14.02
CA LYS A 258 12.99 15.32 13.95
C LYS A 258 13.85 16.57 13.67
N PRO A 259 14.98 16.81 14.36
CA PRO A 259 15.81 17.99 14.12
C PRO A 259 16.40 18.04 12.70
N GLN A 260 16.63 16.88 12.08
CA GLN A 260 17.21 16.82 10.73
C GLN A 260 16.19 17.31 9.70
N VAL A 261 14.95 16.82 9.80
CA VAL A 261 13.88 17.19 8.87
C VAL A 261 13.38 18.62 9.09
N SER A 262 13.31 19.11 10.34
CA SER A 262 12.90 20.49 10.61
C SER A 262 13.91 21.50 10.06
N ALA A 263 15.21 21.26 10.27
CA ALA A 263 16.27 22.13 9.77
C ALA A 263 16.23 22.25 8.23
N ALA A 264 16.00 21.13 7.52
CA ALA A 264 15.90 21.14 6.06
C ALA A 264 14.66 21.87 5.53
N SER A 265 13.54 21.86 6.27
CA SER A 265 12.33 22.61 5.89
C SER A 265 12.46 24.12 6.11
N GLU A 266 13.28 24.55 7.08
CA GLU A 266 13.43 25.97 7.47
C GLU A 266 14.64 26.66 6.81
N ALA A 267 15.55 25.92 6.19
CA ALA A 267 16.82 26.42 5.67
C ALA A 267 16.65 27.50 4.58
N ALA A 268 16.56 28.75 5.01
CA ALA A 268 16.92 29.91 4.23
C ALA A 268 18.45 29.89 4.03
N SER A 269 18.90 29.65 2.80
CA SER A 269 20.23 30.00 2.28
C SER A 269 21.51 29.25 2.75
N SER A 270 21.44 28.19 3.56
CA SER A 270 22.57 27.22 3.64
C SER A 270 22.05 25.80 3.47
N GLY A 271 22.44 25.14 2.39
CA GLY A 271 21.90 23.84 1.97
C GLY A 271 22.09 22.73 3.01
N VAL A 272 21.42 21.60 2.77
CA VAL A 272 21.54 20.40 3.61
C VAL A 272 22.99 19.87 3.58
N SER A 273 23.60 19.66 4.75
CA SER A 273 24.96 19.14 4.84
C SER A 273 25.03 17.62 4.60
N SER A 274 26.19 17.12 4.17
CA SER A 274 26.46 15.68 4.03
C SER A 274 26.33 14.91 5.36
N GLU A 275 26.60 15.57 6.48
CA GLU A 275 26.38 15.02 7.82
C GLU A 275 24.88 14.79 8.08
N GLN A 276 24.04 15.77 7.75
CA GLN A 276 22.59 15.63 7.91
C GLN A 276 22.03 14.54 6.98
N VAL A 277 22.54 14.43 5.74
CA VAL A 277 22.23 13.33 4.81
C VAL A 277 22.56 11.97 5.44
N SER A 278 23.77 11.82 5.98
CA SER A 278 24.22 10.58 6.63
C SER A 278 23.39 10.23 7.87
N LYS A 279 22.97 11.25 8.64
CA LYS A 279 22.13 11.08 9.81
C LYS A 279 20.71 10.65 9.44
N ILE A 280 20.12 11.23 8.39
CA ILE A 280 18.83 10.78 7.85
C ILE A 280 18.91 9.33 7.35
N ALA A 281 19.98 8.95 6.64
CA ALA A 281 20.17 7.60 6.12
C ALA A 281 20.22 6.56 7.26
N SER A 282 21.03 6.82 8.30
CA SER A 282 21.25 5.90 9.41
C SER A 282 20.09 5.82 10.40
N SER A 283 19.37 6.92 10.65
CA SER A 283 18.23 6.95 11.60
C SER A 283 16.91 6.47 11.00
N ASN A 284 16.75 6.48 9.67
CA ASN A 284 15.49 6.11 9.01
C ASN A 284 15.12 4.62 9.18
N LEU A 285 16.08 3.70 9.02
CA LEU A 285 15.80 2.26 9.09
C LEU A 285 15.38 1.78 10.49
N PRO A 286 16.04 2.21 11.59
CA PRO A 286 15.54 1.95 12.95
C PRO A 286 14.11 2.45 13.16
N LEU A 287 13.81 3.69 12.77
CA LEU A 287 12.48 4.28 12.93
C LEU A 287 11.42 3.49 12.12
N LEU A 288 11.73 3.13 10.87
CA LEU A 288 10.86 2.27 10.05
C LEU A 288 10.62 0.90 10.71
N LYS A 289 11.66 0.27 11.25
CA LYS A 289 11.58 -1.04 11.89
C LYS A 289 10.65 -1.01 13.10
N GLU A 290 10.84 -0.07 14.01
CA GLU A 290 10.02 0.03 15.21
C GLU A 290 8.58 0.46 14.89
N MET A 291 8.39 1.32 13.87
CA MET A 291 7.04 1.64 13.40
C MET A 291 6.34 0.43 12.77
N ASN A 292 7.06 -0.43 12.03
CA ASN A 292 6.49 -1.68 11.51
C ASN A 292 6.05 -2.63 12.65
N LYS A 293 6.79 -2.68 13.76
CA LYS A 293 6.36 -3.46 14.93
C LYS A 293 5.07 -2.91 15.53
N ALA A 294 4.97 -1.60 15.71
CA ALA A 294 3.75 -0.95 16.21
C ALA A 294 2.53 -1.25 15.32
N VAL A 295 2.70 -1.21 13.99
CA VAL A 295 1.65 -1.59 13.03
C VAL A 295 1.23 -3.05 13.23
N GLY A 296 2.19 -3.98 13.33
CA GLY A 296 1.89 -5.40 13.57
C GLY A 296 1.13 -5.64 14.88
N MET A 297 1.39 -4.85 15.92
CA MET A 297 0.63 -4.91 17.16
C MET A 297 -0.82 -4.47 16.98
N TYR A 298 -1.06 -3.36 16.26
CA TYR A 298 -2.42 -2.92 15.92
C TYR A 298 -3.15 -3.94 15.04
N GLU A 299 -2.46 -4.56 14.08
CA GLU A 299 -3.02 -5.64 13.24
C GLU A 299 -3.43 -6.84 14.09
N ALA A 300 -2.59 -7.25 15.04
CA ALA A 300 -2.90 -8.35 15.96
C ALA A 300 -4.04 -8.01 16.92
N GLN A 301 -4.18 -6.76 17.35
CA GLN A 301 -5.29 -6.31 18.18
C GLN A 301 -6.61 -6.31 17.39
N ALA A 302 -6.58 -5.88 16.13
CA ALA A 302 -7.76 -5.83 15.27
C ALA A 302 -8.30 -7.21 14.85
N ALA A 303 -7.46 -8.25 14.97
CA ALA A 303 -7.82 -9.63 14.63
C ALA A 303 -8.43 -10.42 15.81
N LYS A 304 -8.47 -9.85 17.02
CA LYS A 304 -9.10 -10.44 18.22
C LYS A 304 -10.58 -10.06 18.28
#